data_AF-A0A558CMD5-F1
#
_entry.id   AF-A0A558CMD5-F1
#
_cell.length_a   1.000
_cell.length_b   1.000
_cell.length_c   1.000
_cell.angle_alpha   90.00
_cell.angle_beta   90.00
_cell.angle_gamma   90.00
#
_symmetry.space_group_name_H-M   'P 1'
#
loop_
_entity.id
_entity.type
_entity.pdbx_description
1 polymer ?
#
loop_
_entity_poly.entity_id
_entity_poly.type
_entity_poly.pdbx_seq_one_letter_code
_entity_poly.pdbx_strand_id
1 'polypeptide(L)' 'MSDSQVNCLYCGKKFDNDAAECPHCGAVSHFQTRGYRTGAKLRFILFCIGVAAFSLFFAFWLPR' A
#
# COMPACT_ATOMS: atom_id res chain seq x y z
N MET A 1 2.63 -23.15 0.71
CA MET A 1 2.50 -22.95 2.17
C MET A 1 3.15 -21.62 2.53
N SER A 2 2.36 -20.56 2.73
CA SER A 2 2.84 -19.27 3.22
C SER A 2 2.77 -19.26 4.75
N ASP A 3 3.88 -19.58 5.42
CA ASP A 3 4.02 -19.36 6.86
C ASP A 3 4.20 -17.85 7.09
N SER A 4 3.09 -17.12 7.09
CA SER A 4 3.07 -15.67 7.33
C SER A 4 2.97 -15.37 8.83
N GLN A 5 3.69 -16.10 9.67
CA GLN A 5 3.72 -15.77 11.10
C GLN A 5 4.62 -14.55 11.34
N VAL A 6 4.07 -13.52 11.96
CA VAL A 6 4.81 -12.31 12.36
C VAL A 6 4.96 -12.25 13.86
N ASN A 7 6.08 -11.68 14.29
CA ASN A 7 6.37 -11.47 15.70
C ASN A 7 5.77 -10.14 16.15
N CYS A 8 5.01 -10.15 17.24
CA CYS A 8 4.53 -8.90 17.83
C CYS A 8 5.69 -8.14 18.45
N LEU A 9 5.94 -6.91 18.01
CA LEU A 9 6.99 -6.05 18.58
C LEU A 9 6.78 -5.75 20.08
N TYR A 10 5.53 -5.84 20.56
CA TYR A 10 5.16 -5.51 21.93
C TYR A 10 5.17 -6.72 22.87
N CYS A 11 4.65 -7.86 22.44
CA CYS A 11 4.56 -9.05 23.30
C CYS A 11 5.56 -10.17 22.95
N GLY A 12 6.29 -10.04 21.85
CA GLY A 12 7.29 -11.01 21.39
C GLY A 12 6.70 -12.35 20.93
N LYS A 13 5.36 -12.51 20.95
CA LYS A 13 4.68 -13.74 20.52
C LYS A 13 4.51 -13.74 19.00
N LYS A 14 4.65 -14.92 18.40
CA LYS A 14 4.38 -15.16 16.99
C LYS A 14 2.89 -15.36 16.79
N PHE A 15 2.32 -14.68 15.81
CA PHE A 15 0.91 -14.79 15.45
C PHE A 15 0.74 -14.59 13.94
N ASP A 16 -0.43 -14.94 13.41
CA ASP A 16 -0.70 -14.89 11.99
C ASP A 16 -0.72 -13.44 11.45
N ASN A 17 -0.08 -13.20 10.30
CA ASN A 17 0.00 -11.86 9.67
C ASN A 17 -1.36 -11.34 9.20
N ASP A 18 -2.34 -12.22 9.02
CA ASP A 18 -3.70 -11.81 8.61
C ASP A 18 -4.51 -11.17 9.77
N ALA A 19 -4.02 -11.23 11.02
CA ALA A 19 -4.68 -10.56 12.14
C ALA A 19 -4.32 -9.06 12.20
N ALA A 20 -5.34 -8.20 12.17
CA ALA A 20 -5.21 -6.73 12.30
C ALA A 20 -4.68 -6.29 13.67
N GLU A 21 -4.87 -7.13 14.69
CA GLU A 21 -4.50 -6.87 16.07
C GLU A 21 -3.86 -8.14 16.62
N CYS A 22 -2.86 -7.98 17.49
CA CYS A 22 -2.27 -9.13 18.14
C CYS A 22 -3.25 -9.71 19.18
N PRO A 23 -3.67 -10.98 19.08
CA PRO A 23 -4.65 -11.58 20.01
C PRO A 23 -4.11 -11.72 21.44
N HIS A 24 -2.82 -11.51 21.66
CA HIS A 24 -2.18 -11.65 22.96
C HIS A 24 -2.07 -10.35 23.75
N CYS A 25 -1.96 -9.20 23.07
CA CYS A 25 -1.78 -7.90 23.73
C CYS A 25 -2.78 -6.85 23.27
N GLY A 26 -3.60 -7.11 22.26
CA GLY A 26 -4.54 -6.14 21.70
C GLY A 26 -3.86 -4.97 20.98
N ALA A 27 -2.54 -5.01 20.78
CA ALA A 27 -1.83 -3.97 20.05
C ALA A 27 -2.08 -4.10 18.53
N VAL A 28 -2.24 -2.95 17.86
CA VAL A 28 -2.37 -2.86 16.41
C VAL A 28 -1.17 -3.51 15.72
N SER A 29 -1.42 -4.43 14.79
CA SER A 29 -0.35 -5.15 14.12
C SER A 29 0.29 -4.25 13.06
N HIS A 30 1.52 -3.79 13.32
CA HIS A 30 2.30 -3.00 12.36
C HIS A 30 2.69 -3.78 11.09
N PHE A 31 2.46 -5.09 11.08
CA PHE A 31 2.89 -5.99 10.02
C PHE A 31 1.81 -6.29 8.97
N GLN A 32 0.61 -5.69 9.04
CA GLN A 32 -0.40 -5.82 7.99
C GLN A 32 0.17 -5.37 6.64
N THR A 33 0.72 -6.32 5.90
CA THR A 33 1.30 -6.10 4.56
C THR A 33 0.19 -6.17 3.50
N ARG A 34 -1.04 -6.55 3.90
CA ARG A 34 -2.19 -6.66 3.02
C ARG A 34 -3.21 -5.58 3.32
N GLY A 35 -3.19 -4.51 2.52
CA GLY A 35 -4.44 -3.82 2.19
C GLY A 35 -4.43 -2.30 2.06
N TYR A 36 -3.41 -1.57 2.52
CA TYR A 36 -3.63 -0.13 2.71
C TYR A 36 -3.47 0.78 1.46
N ARG A 37 -2.93 0.32 0.30
CA ARG A 37 -2.59 1.29 -0.77
C ARG A 37 -2.83 0.91 -2.23
N THR A 38 -3.51 -0.17 -2.56
CA THR A 38 -3.75 -0.49 -3.98
C THR A 38 -4.80 0.45 -4.60
N GLY A 39 -5.85 0.83 -3.86
CA GLY A 39 -6.91 1.70 -4.40
C GLY A 39 -6.50 3.17 -4.57
N ALA A 40 -5.85 3.77 -3.56
CA ALA A 40 -5.49 5.18 -3.57
C ALA A 40 -4.29 5.48 -4.49
N LYS A 41 -3.25 4.63 -4.49
CA LYS A 41 -2.10 4.82 -5.39
C LYS A 41 -2.49 4.63 -6.85
N LEU A 42 -3.36 3.67 -7.19
CA LEU A 42 -3.76 3.43 -8.58
C LEU A 42 -4.49 4.63 -9.19
N ARG A 43 -5.43 5.23 -8.44
CA ARG A 43 -6.14 6.45 -8.86
C ARG A 43 -5.18 7.61 -9.07
N PHE A 44 -4.22 7.79 -8.16
CA PHE A 44 -3.22 8.86 -8.27
C PHE A 44 -2.30 8.66 -9.49
N ILE A 45 -1.87 7.41 -9.74
CA ILE A 45 -1.03 7.05 -10.91
C ILE A 45 -1.79 7.32 -12.21
N LEU A 46 -3.06 6.91 -12.31
CA LEU A 46 -3.89 7.20 -13.50
C LEU A 46 -4.02 8.70 -13.75
N PHE A 47 -4.18 9.50 -12.69
CA PHE A 47 -4.25 10.96 -12.80
C PHE A 47 -2.94 11.54 -13.33
N CYS A 48 -1.79 11.11 -12.80
CA CYS A 48 -0.48 11.53 -13.27
C CYS A 48 -0.25 11.18 -14.75
N ILE A 49 -0.65 9.98 -15.19
CA ILE A 49 -0.52 9.55 -16.59
C ILE A 49 -1.35 10.44 -17.51
N GLY A 50 -2.61 10.74 -17.13
CA GLY A 50 -3.48 11.63 -17.90
C GLY A 50 -2.90 13.05 -18.04
N VAL A 51 -2.39 13.62 -16.95
CA VAL A 51 -1.76 14.95 -16.96
C VAL A 51 -0.49 14.96 -17.82
N ALA A 52 0.35 13.93 -17.75
CA ALA A 52 1.56 13.84 -18.55
C ALA A 52 1.26 13.74 -20.05
N ALA A 53 0.29 12.92 -20.44
CA ALA A 53 -0.15 12.80 -21.83
C ALA A 53 -0.72 14.13 -22.36
N PHE A 54 -1.53 14.82 -21.57
CA PHE A 54 -2.08 16.13 -21.92
C PHE A 54 -0.96 17.18 -22.08
N SER A 55 0.02 17.18 -21.18
CA SER A 55 1.18 18.07 -21.25
C SER A 55 2.02 17.83 -22.51
N LEU A 56 2.32 16.57 -22.85
CA LEU A 56 3.05 16.23 -24.07
C LEU A 56 2.26 16.58 -25.33
N PHE A 57 0.96 16.35 -25.32
CA PHE A 57 0.07 16.75 -26.40
C PHE A 57 0.11 18.27 -26.61
N PHE A 58 -0.02 19.05 -25.53
CA PHE A 58 0.09 20.50 -25.60
C PHE A 58 1.48 20.97 -26.04
N ALA A 59 2.56 20.36 -25.55
CA ALA A 59 3.92 20.71 -25.97
C ALA A 59 4.18 20.38 -27.44
N PHE A 60 3.56 19.33 -27.97
CA PHE A 60 3.62 18.97 -29.38
C PHE A 60 2.70 19.85 -30.24
N TRP A 61 1.57 20.29 -29.69
CA TRP A 61 0.61 21.17 -30.36
C TRP A 61 1.05 22.63 -30.33
N LEU A 62 1.82 23.03 -29.32
CA LEU A 62 2.47 24.33 -29.28
C LEU A 62 3.59 24.26 -30.33
N PRO A 63 3.32 24.75 -31.54
CA PRO A 63 4.23 24.58 -32.65
C PRO A 63 5.45 25.41 -32.28
N ARG A 64 6.61 24.75 -32.26
CA ARG A 64 7.87 25.46 -32.46
C ARG A 64 7.85 26.20 -33.80
#